data_AF-A0A3D6EEN1-F1
#
_entry.id   AF-A0A3D6EEN1-F1
#
_cell.length_a   1.000
_cell.length_b   1.000
_cell.length_c   1.000
_cell.angle_alpha   90.00
_cell.angle_beta   90.00
_cell.angle_gamma   90.00
#
_symmetry.space_group_name_H-M   'P 1'
#
loop_
_entity.id
_entity.type
_entity.pdbx_description
1 polymer ?
#
loop_
_entity_poly.entity_id
_entity_poly.type
_entity_poly.pdbx_seq_one_letter_code
_entity_poly.pdbx_strand_id
1 'polypeptide(L)'
;LDLRSCPELAEVLLGNNELTDLKVRGLNKMTVCEFQNNKLTRLDLRGCTAIDELHIPNNQLAYVSFRECTALRYVDCRQNKMTTLDFSNNSNMAFLFAGTNPQLHTIYVQEGSSYSTLDCDETATVYQKAPSEYDVVGGGDNWGDEDVNPWN
;
A
#
# COMPACT_ATOMS: atom_id res chain seq x y z
N LEU A 1 -0.44 -17.27 5.39
CA LEU A 1 -1.22 -17.10 6.64
C LEU A 1 -2.55 -16.47 6.28
N ASP A 2 -3.68 -17.07 6.69
CA ASP A 2 -5.01 -16.54 6.38
C ASP A 2 -5.67 -16.00 7.65
N LEU A 3 -5.92 -14.69 7.67
CA LEU A 3 -6.51 -13.98 8.81
C LEU A 3 -7.95 -13.54 8.55
N ARG A 4 -8.54 -13.87 7.40
CA ARG A 4 -9.88 -13.40 7.01
C ARG A 4 -10.98 -13.88 7.96
N SER A 5 -10.74 -14.97 8.68
CA SER A 5 -11.63 -15.51 9.71
C SER A 5 -11.56 -14.75 11.05
N CYS A 6 -10.72 -13.71 11.15
CA CYS A 6 -10.48 -12.94 12.35
C CYS A 6 -10.88 -11.45 12.15
N PRO A 7 -12.17 -11.15 11.92
CA PRO A 7 -12.64 -9.81 11.51
C PRO A 7 -12.47 -8.72 12.57
N GLU A 8 -12.21 -9.11 13.83
CA GLU A 8 -12.05 -8.22 14.97
C GLU A 8 -10.60 -7.77 15.20
N LEU A 9 -9.65 -8.19 14.36
CA LEU A 9 -8.25 -7.77 14.49
C LEU A 9 -8.11 -6.27 14.27
N ALA A 10 -7.57 -5.58 15.28
CA ALA A 10 -7.23 -4.16 15.22
C ALA A 10 -5.74 -3.96 14.89
N GLU A 11 -4.86 -4.80 15.43
CA GLU A 11 -3.42 -4.73 15.22
C GLU A 11 -2.90 -6.08 14.74
N VAL A 12 -2.07 -6.08 13.71
CA VAL A 12 -1.48 -7.30 13.15
C VAL A 12 0.03 -7.13 13.03
N LEU A 13 0.75 -7.78 13.96
CA LEU A 13 2.20 -7.71 14.07
C LEU A 13 2.82 -9.01 13.58
N LEU A 14 3.25 -9.03 12.32
CA LEU A 14 3.83 -10.19 11.63
C LEU A 14 5.22 -9.89 11.04
N GLY A 15 5.88 -8.86 11.54
CA GLY A 15 7.23 -8.51 11.11
C GLY A 15 8.25 -9.61 11.44
N ASN A 16 9.31 -9.72 10.63
CA ASN A 16 10.42 -10.66 10.81
C ASN A 16 9.99 -12.13 10.75
N ASN A 17 9.29 -12.48 9.67
CA ASN A 17 8.88 -13.85 9.38
C ASN A 17 9.31 -14.24 7.95
N GLU A 18 8.88 -15.42 7.52
CA GLU A 18 9.18 -15.97 6.19
C GLU A 18 7.90 -16.04 5.33
N LEU A 19 6.94 -15.14 5.58
CA LEU A 19 5.64 -15.17 4.91
C LEU A 19 5.79 -14.85 3.43
N THR A 20 5.33 -15.77 2.58
CA THR A 20 5.18 -15.57 1.13
C THR A 20 3.75 -15.22 0.73
N ASP A 21 2.77 -15.58 1.57
CA ASP A 21 1.34 -15.32 1.36
C ASP A 21 0.68 -14.88 2.69
N LEU A 22 -0.07 -13.78 2.63
CA LEU A 22 -0.82 -13.22 3.75
C LEU A 22 -2.20 -12.76 3.25
N LYS A 23 -3.27 -13.30 3.82
CA LYS A 23 -4.65 -12.97 3.43
C LYS A 23 -5.31 -12.13 4.53
N VAL A 24 -5.46 -10.84 4.25
CA VAL A 24 -6.04 -9.84 5.17
C VAL A 24 -7.21 -9.07 4.57
N ARG A 25 -7.63 -9.39 3.33
CA ARG A 25 -8.76 -8.74 2.65
C ARG A 25 -10.00 -8.69 3.55
N GLY A 26 -10.62 -7.53 3.66
CA GLY A 26 -11.86 -7.30 4.39
C GLY A 26 -11.70 -7.10 5.90
N LEU A 27 -10.48 -7.07 6.44
CA LEU A 27 -10.24 -6.76 7.85
C LEU A 27 -10.38 -5.25 8.12
N ASN A 28 -11.63 -4.79 8.09
CA ASN A 28 -12.01 -3.37 8.17
C ASN A 28 -11.80 -2.71 9.54
N LYS A 29 -11.38 -3.47 10.55
CA LYS A 29 -11.01 -2.95 11.89
C LYS A 29 -9.51 -2.81 12.09
N MET A 30 -8.70 -3.31 11.16
CA MET A 30 -7.24 -3.30 11.27
C MET A 30 -6.70 -1.87 11.08
N THR A 31 -6.08 -1.32 12.11
CA THR A 31 -5.55 0.06 12.16
C THR A 31 -4.03 0.11 12.06
N VAL A 32 -3.32 -0.85 12.67
CA VAL A 32 -1.85 -0.92 12.66
C VAL A 32 -1.39 -2.26 12.08
N CYS A 33 -0.57 -2.19 11.04
CA CYS A 33 -0.07 -3.34 10.30
C CYS A 33 1.46 -3.34 10.26
N GLU A 34 2.09 -4.35 10.84
CA GLU A 34 3.53 -4.58 10.75
C GLU A 34 3.83 -5.86 10.00
N PHE A 35 4.14 -5.75 8.70
CA PHE A 35 4.47 -6.87 7.81
C PHE A 35 5.92 -6.80 7.29
N GLN A 36 6.78 -6.00 7.92
CA GLN A 36 8.18 -5.83 7.53
C GLN A 36 8.98 -7.13 7.56
N ASN A 37 10.06 -7.20 6.78
CA ASN A 37 11.01 -8.34 6.79
C ASN A 37 10.28 -9.68 6.57
N ASN A 38 9.61 -9.80 5.43
CA ASN A 38 8.94 -11.01 4.96
C ASN A 38 9.33 -11.28 3.50
N LYS A 39 8.64 -12.20 2.83
CA LYS A 39 8.85 -12.58 1.42
C LYS A 39 7.59 -12.33 0.58
N LEU A 40 6.76 -11.37 0.98
CA LEU A 40 5.50 -11.09 0.28
C LEU A 40 5.80 -10.54 -1.12
N THR A 41 5.20 -11.17 -2.13
CA THR A 41 5.21 -10.69 -3.53
C THR A 41 3.90 -9.99 -3.90
N ARG A 42 2.87 -10.18 -3.07
CA ARG A 42 1.53 -9.58 -3.19
C ARG A 42 0.99 -9.21 -1.80
N LEU A 43 0.13 -8.20 -1.77
CA LEU A 43 -0.63 -7.84 -0.58
C LEU A 43 -1.96 -7.20 -1.01
N ASP A 44 -3.07 -7.88 -0.70
CA ASP A 44 -4.42 -7.42 -1.00
C ASP A 44 -5.03 -6.77 0.24
N LEU A 45 -5.20 -5.44 0.18
CA LEU A 45 -5.76 -4.61 1.25
C LEU A 45 -7.20 -4.16 0.97
N ARG A 46 -7.89 -4.75 -0.03
CA ARG A 46 -9.30 -4.43 -0.29
C ARG A 46 -10.14 -4.67 0.96
N GLY A 47 -11.02 -3.73 1.29
CA GLY A 47 -11.85 -3.73 2.49
C GLY A 47 -11.12 -3.42 3.81
N CYS A 48 -9.81 -3.16 3.79
CA CYS A 48 -9.05 -2.78 4.99
C CYS A 48 -9.08 -1.26 5.21
N THR A 49 -10.29 -0.71 5.33
CA THR A 49 -10.54 0.75 5.26
C THR A 49 -10.02 1.54 6.45
N ALA A 50 -9.74 0.89 7.58
CA ALA A 50 -9.32 1.51 8.83
C ALA A 50 -7.80 1.59 9.04
N ILE A 51 -6.96 1.08 8.12
CA ILE A 51 -5.51 1.11 8.29
C ILE A 51 -5.02 2.56 8.37
N ASP A 52 -4.44 2.93 9.52
CA ASP A 52 -3.82 4.23 9.80
C ASP A 52 -2.30 4.16 9.58
N GLU A 53 -1.68 3.07 10.06
CA GLU A 53 -0.24 2.83 9.99
C GLU A 53 0.07 1.49 9.30
N LEU A 54 0.85 1.56 8.22
CA LEU A 54 1.24 0.40 7.42
C LEU A 54 2.76 0.33 7.24
N HIS A 55 3.36 -0.70 7.82
CA HIS A 55 4.77 -1.03 7.67
C HIS A 55 4.91 -2.30 6.83
N ILE A 56 5.40 -2.15 5.60
CA ILE A 56 5.71 -3.26 4.70
C ILE A 56 7.16 -3.28 4.18
N PRO A 57 8.17 -2.66 4.85
CA PRO A 57 9.51 -2.61 4.28
C PRO A 57 10.17 -3.99 4.21
N ASN A 58 11.13 -4.12 3.30
CA ASN A 58 11.90 -5.35 3.08
C ASN A 58 10.98 -6.55 2.74
N ASN A 59 10.28 -6.41 1.63
CA ASN A 59 9.48 -7.44 0.98
C ASN A 59 9.82 -7.46 -0.53
N GLN A 60 9.01 -8.13 -1.36
CA GLN A 60 9.21 -8.22 -2.81
C GLN A 60 8.00 -7.68 -3.57
N LEU A 61 7.26 -6.74 -2.97
CA LEU A 61 6.03 -6.18 -3.52
C LEU A 61 6.36 -5.27 -4.71
N ALA A 62 5.78 -5.56 -5.86
CA ALA A 62 5.87 -4.70 -7.05
C ALA A 62 4.70 -3.71 -7.15
N TYR A 63 3.58 -4.03 -6.51
CA TYR A 63 2.38 -3.23 -6.51
C TYR A 63 1.53 -3.52 -5.27
N VAL A 64 0.97 -2.46 -4.67
CA VAL A 64 -0.08 -2.51 -3.65
C VAL A 64 -1.04 -1.38 -3.94
N SER A 65 -2.34 -1.67 -3.98
CA SER A 65 -3.35 -0.62 -4.05
C SER A 65 -3.68 -0.11 -2.65
N PHE A 66 -3.58 1.20 -2.46
CA PHE A 66 -3.95 1.90 -1.23
C PHE A 66 -5.32 2.59 -1.31
N ARG A 67 -6.06 2.34 -2.40
CA ARG A 67 -7.31 3.04 -2.76
C ARG A 67 -8.33 3.06 -1.62
N GLU A 68 -8.59 1.89 -1.06
CA GLU A 68 -9.63 1.69 -0.06
C GLU A 68 -9.14 1.98 1.37
N CYS A 69 -7.82 2.09 1.57
CA CYS A 69 -7.20 2.39 2.86
C CYS A 69 -7.25 3.91 3.15
N THR A 70 -8.45 4.51 3.11
CA THR A 70 -8.65 5.98 3.17
C THR A 70 -8.25 6.60 4.51
N ALA A 71 -8.10 5.79 5.56
CA ALA A 71 -7.62 6.22 6.86
C ALA A 71 -6.09 6.39 6.95
N LEU A 72 -5.33 5.96 5.93
CA LEU A 72 -3.87 5.97 5.98
C LEU A 72 -3.29 7.35 6.29
N ARG A 73 -2.45 7.38 7.32
CA ARG A 73 -1.64 8.54 7.72
C ARG A 73 -0.15 8.28 7.56
N TYR A 74 0.27 7.02 7.72
CA TYR A 74 1.66 6.58 7.68
C TYR A 74 1.82 5.35 6.80
N VAL A 75 2.73 5.41 5.84
CA VAL A 75 3.17 4.25 5.05
C VAL A 75 4.70 4.20 5.00
N ASP A 76 5.25 3.07 5.41
CA ASP A 76 6.62 2.68 5.11
C ASP A 76 6.62 1.47 4.18
N CYS A 77 7.04 1.70 2.94
CA CYS A 77 7.14 0.68 1.90
C CYS A 77 8.56 0.59 1.31
N ARG A 78 9.58 1.02 2.06
CA ARG A 78 10.98 0.96 1.63
C ARG A 78 11.43 -0.46 1.30
N GLN A 79 12.48 -0.61 0.48
CA GLN A 79 13.05 -1.92 0.16
C GLN A 79 12.02 -2.90 -0.41
N ASN A 80 11.32 -2.46 -1.45
CA ASN A 80 10.39 -3.27 -2.25
C ASN A 80 10.75 -3.10 -3.74
N LYS A 81 9.84 -3.50 -4.63
CA LYS A 81 9.99 -3.40 -6.10
C LYS A 81 8.92 -2.49 -6.71
N MET A 82 8.40 -1.54 -5.94
CA MET A 82 7.32 -0.65 -6.38
C MET A 82 7.79 0.20 -7.57
N THR A 83 6.95 0.33 -8.59
CA THR A 83 7.21 1.21 -9.75
C THR A 83 6.38 2.48 -9.71
N THR A 84 5.16 2.39 -9.16
CA THR A 84 4.22 3.48 -8.98
C THR A 84 3.53 3.38 -7.63
N LEU A 85 3.34 4.52 -6.97
CA LEU A 85 2.51 4.65 -5.77
C LEU A 85 1.39 5.66 -6.07
N ASP A 86 0.15 5.33 -5.72
CA ASP A 86 -0.99 6.26 -5.87
C ASP A 86 -1.70 6.44 -4.54
N PHE A 87 -1.47 7.62 -3.95
CA PHE A 87 -2.09 8.11 -2.72
C PHE A 87 -3.07 9.27 -2.99
N SER A 88 -3.54 9.43 -4.24
CA SER A 88 -4.45 10.52 -4.59
C SER A 88 -5.85 10.42 -3.97
N ASN A 89 -6.18 9.28 -3.33
CA ASN A 89 -7.39 9.10 -2.53
C ASN A 89 -7.14 9.08 -1.00
N ASN A 90 -5.90 9.32 -0.55
CA ASN A 90 -5.50 9.20 0.86
C ASN A 90 -5.27 10.58 1.48
N SER A 91 -6.36 11.33 1.69
CA SER A 91 -6.33 12.73 2.17
C SER A 91 -5.64 12.94 3.53
N ASN A 92 -5.58 11.91 4.37
CA ASN A 92 -4.97 11.97 5.70
C ASN A 92 -3.47 11.64 5.71
N MET A 93 -2.89 11.29 4.56
CA MET A 93 -1.50 10.87 4.47
C MET A 93 -0.55 12.00 4.87
N ALA A 94 0.29 11.73 5.87
CA ALA A 94 1.25 12.70 6.39
C ALA A 94 2.71 12.23 6.24
N PHE A 95 2.93 10.92 6.26
CA PHE A 95 4.26 10.31 6.25
C PHE A 95 4.34 9.20 5.21
N LEU A 96 5.17 9.41 4.19
CA LEU A 96 5.51 8.39 3.20
C LEU A 96 7.00 8.13 3.22
N PHE A 97 7.38 6.89 3.48
CA PHE A 97 8.74 6.38 3.34
C PHE A 97 8.75 5.32 2.22
N ALA A 98 9.16 5.73 1.04
CA ALA A 98 9.22 4.91 -0.16
C ALA A 98 10.65 4.81 -0.74
N GLY A 99 11.65 5.35 -0.05
CA GLY A 99 13.05 5.22 -0.43
C GLY A 99 13.49 3.76 -0.63
N THR A 100 14.56 3.55 -1.39
CA THR A 100 15.05 2.18 -1.70
C THR A 100 14.00 1.32 -2.41
N ASN A 101 13.19 1.92 -3.29
CA ASN A 101 12.45 1.24 -4.35
C ASN A 101 13.08 1.64 -5.68
N PRO A 102 14.11 0.92 -6.18
CA PRO A 102 14.97 1.41 -7.26
C PRO A 102 14.27 1.51 -8.63
N GLN A 103 13.03 1.01 -8.75
CA GLN A 103 12.21 1.10 -9.95
C GLN A 103 11.07 2.13 -9.81
N LEU A 104 10.95 2.78 -8.65
CA LEU A 104 9.88 3.73 -8.38
C LEU A 104 10.13 5.02 -9.17
N HIS A 105 9.29 5.27 -10.16
CA HIS A 105 9.41 6.45 -11.01
C HIS A 105 8.23 7.43 -10.86
N THR A 106 7.12 7.00 -10.24
CA THR A 106 5.91 7.81 -10.16
C THR A 106 5.22 7.69 -8.82
N ILE A 107 4.91 8.84 -8.23
CA ILE A 107 4.07 8.94 -7.03
C ILE A 107 2.94 9.91 -7.34
N TYR A 108 1.70 9.46 -7.25
CA TYR A 108 0.53 10.33 -7.27
C TYR A 108 0.12 10.67 -5.85
N VAL A 109 -0.07 11.95 -5.58
CA VAL A 109 -0.60 12.46 -4.32
C VAL A 109 -1.85 13.27 -4.59
N GLN A 110 -2.70 13.42 -3.59
CA GLN A 110 -3.91 14.22 -3.72
C GLN A 110 -3.52 15.70 -3.90
N GLU A 111 -4.26 16.39 -4.77
CA GLU A 111 -4.13 17.83 -4.95
C GLU A 111 -4.30 18.57 -3.61
N GLY A 112 -3.38 19.49 -3.30
CA GLY A 112 -3.39 20.23 -2.04
C GLY A 112 -2.89 19.45 -0.81
N SER A 113 -2.46 18.20 -0.95
CA SER A 113 -1.84 17.46 0.15
C SER A 113 -0.55 18.12 0.61
N SER A 114 -0.36 18.18 1.94
CA SER A 114 0.87 18.60 2.58
C SER A 114 1.42 17.44 3.41
N TYR A 115 2.51 16.84 2.94
CA TYR A 115 3.19 15.77 3.66
C TYR A 115 4.15 16.38 4.68
N SER A 116 4.13 15.85 5.91
CA SER A 116 5.19 16.15 6.89
C SER A 116 6.50 15.48 6.48
N THR A 117 6.43 14.31 5.85
CA THR A 117 7.58 13.64 5.26
C THR A 117 7.15 12.88 4.01
N LEU A 118 7.90 13.09 2.92
CA LEU A 118 7.83 12.30 1.71
C LEU A 118 9.27 11.96 1.32
N ASP A 119 9.67 10.74 1.65
CA ASP A 119 10.97 10.16 1.29
C ASP A 119 10.76 9.18 0.13
N CYS A 120 11.47 9.37 -0.97
CA CYS A 120 11.43 8.49 -2.14
C CYS A 120 12.79 8.48 -2.84
N ASP A 121 12.97 7.49 -3.73
CA ASP A 121 14.15 7.43 -4.59
C ASP A 121 14.22 8.68 -5.50
N GLU A 122 15.44 9.16 -5.82
CA GLU A 122 15.66 10.34 -6.67
C GLU A 122 15.06 10.18 -8.08
N THR A 123 14.85 8.95 -8.52
CA THR A 123 14.21 8.62 -9.81
C THR A 123 12.69 8.85 -9.81
N ALA A 124 12.06 8.98 -8.64
CA ALA A 124 10.62 9.16 -8.51
C ALA A 124 10.19 10.60 -8.78
N THR A 125 9.24 10.79 -9.69
CA THR A 125 8.55 12.07 -9.87
C THR A 125 7.21 12.06 -9.13
N VAL A 126 6.94 13.13 -8.37
CA VAL A 126 5.68 13.31 -7.65
C VAL A 126 4.72 14.16 -8.49
N TYR A 127 3.50 13.65 -8.69
CA TYR A 127 2.42 14.31 -9.41
C TYR A 127 1.23 14.54 -8.47
N GLN A 128 0.57 15.66 -8.64
CA GLN A 128 -0.73 15.90 -8.02
C GLN A 128 -1.83 15.40 -8.96
N LYS A 129 -2.86 14.78 -8.37
CA LYS A 129 -3.98 14.19 -9.11
C LYS A 129 -5.24 14.32 -8.26
N ALA A 130 -6.35 14.67 -8.90
CA ALA A 130 -7.63 14.73 -8.20
C ALA A 130 -8.12 13.32 -7.85
N PRO A 131 -8.76 13.09 -6.69
CA PRO A 131 -9.30 11.77 -6.34
C PRO A 131 -10.28 11.22 -7.39
N SER A 132 -11.00 12.10 -8.11
CA SER A 132 -11.92 11.73 -9.19
C SER A 132 -11.21 11.16 -10.43
N GLU A 133 -9.92 11.40 -10.58
CA GLU A 133 -9.11 10.86 -11.68
C GLU A 133 -8.44 9.53 -11.30
N TYR A 134 -8.69 9.03 -10.08
CA TYR A 134 -8.13 7.77 -9.59
C TYR A 134 -8.41 6.60 -10.56
N ASP A 135 -9.60 6.58 -11.17
CA ASP A 135 -10.03 5.54 -12.12
C ASP A 135 -9.39 5.64 -13.53
N VAL A 136 -8.57 6.67 -13.81
CA VAL A 136 -8.00 6.93 -15.14
C VAL A 136 -6.65 6.20 -15.38
N VAL A 137 -6.02 5.67 -14.32
CA VAL A 137 -4.89 4.72 -14.45
C VAL A 137 -5.42 3.31 -14.66
N GLY A 138 -5.87 3.04 -15.89
CA GLY A 138 -5.94 1.69 -16.45
C GLY A 138 -6.92 0.73 -15.77
N GLY A 139 -8.20 0.87 -16.11
CA GLY A 139 -9.05 -0.26 -16.53
C GLY A 139 -9.36 -1.35 -15.51
N GLY A 140 -10.58 -1.29 -14.96
CA GLY A 140 -11.28 -2.46 -14.44
C GLY A 140 -10.75 -2.98 -13.10
N ASP A 141 -11.66 -3.48 -12.31
CA ASP A 141 -11.48 -4.28 -11.10
C ASP A 141 -10.74 -5.62 -11.32
N ASN A 142 -9.79 -5.67 -12.26
CA ASN A 142 -9.06 -6.88 -12.68
C ASN A 142 -8.03 -7.38 -11.63
N TRP A 143 -8.31 -7.13 -10.35
CA TRP A 143 -7.92 -8.01 -9.25
C TRP A 143 -8.87 -9.20 -9.23
N GLY A 144 -8.85 -9.98 -10.33
CA GLY A 144 -9.52 -11.26 -10.44
C GLY A 144 -9.39 -12.02 -9.13
N ASP A 145 -10.46 -12.67 -8.71
CA ASP A 145 -10.68 -13.17 -7.35
C ASP A 145 -9.58 -14.12 -6.83
N GLU A 146 -8.58 -14.48 -7.65
CA GLU A 146 -7.37 -15.18 -7.28
C GLU A 146 -6.17 -14.63 -8.07
N ASP A 147 -5.17 -14.08 -7.36
CA ASP A 147 -3.75 -14.20 -7.72
C ASP A 147 -3.25 -13.73 -9.11
N VAL A 148 -3.88 -12.71 -9.73
CA VAL A 148 -3.38 -12.12 -10.99
C VAL A 148 -2.77 -10.73 -10.79
N ASN A 149 -1.63 -10.51 -11.44
CA ASN A 149 -0.92 -9.24 -11.53
C ASN A 149 -1.71 -8.25 -12.42
N PRO A 150 -2.14 -7.08 -11.90
CA PRO A 150 -2.89 -6.09 -12.70
C PRO A 150 -2.05 -5.37 -13.76
N TRP A 151 -0.74 -5.67 -13.85
CA TRP A 151 0.20 -5.04 -14.79
C TRP A 151 1.00 -6.05 -15.65
N ASN A 152 0.57 -7.32 -15.76
CA ASN A 152 1.11 -8.28 -16.73
C ASN A 152 0.07 -8.66 -17.79
#